data_AF-A0A6J7A9W7-F1
#
_entry.id   AF-A0A6J7A9W7-F1
#
_cell.length_a   1.000
_cell.length_b   1.000
_cell.length_c   1.000
_cell.angle_alpha   90.00
_cell.angle_beta   90.00
_cell.angle_gamma   90.00
#
_symmetry.space_group_name_H-M   'P 1'
#
loop_
_entity.id
_entity.type
_entity.pdbx_description
1 polymer ?
#
loop_
_entity_poly.entity_id
_entity_poly.type
_entity_poly.pdbx_seq_one_letter_code
_entity_poly.pdbx_strand_id
1 'polypeptide(L)'
;MLKAHGVRGVEVRIAAMKPHISGVDWYDTTQLSDLKKIDLLIIDGPPGSKNPEARKPARSELINRLSARAVIVIDDVNRQGERELAEAFAKALPNHVLTIYPHEKGTAVISPK
;
A
#
# COMPACT_ATOMS: atom_id res chain seq x y z
N MET A 1 -8.17 -0.11 21.49
CA MET A 1 -8.31 -1.08 20.38
C MET A 1 -7.13 -2.05 20.36
N LEU A 2 -5.93 -1.71 19.87
CA LEU A 2 -4.80 -2.68 19.82
C LEU A 2 -4.29 -3.15 21.20
N LYS A 3 -4.19 -2.24 22.17
CA LYS A 3 -3.78 -2.57 23.55
C LYS A 3 -4.74 -3.57 24.22
N ALA A 4 -6.03 -3.52 23.88
CA ALA A 4 -7.03 -4.44 24.42
C ALA A 4 -6.85 -5.88 23.89
N HIS A 5 -6.18 -6.04 22.75
CA HIS A 5 -5.84 -7.34 22.16
C HIS A 5 -4.39 -7.78 22.46
N GLY A 6 -3.70 -7.13 23.39
CA GLY A 6 -2.34 -7.50 23.80
C GLY A 6 -1.26 -7.26 22.73
N VAL A 7 -1.56 -6.53 21.66
CA VAL A 7 -0.61 -6.20 20.61
C VAL A 7 0.46 -5.25 21.17
N ARG A 8 1.74 -5.62 20.98
CA ARG A 8 2.92 -4.90 21.45
C ARG A 8 3.87 -4.62 20.29
N GLY A 9 4.74 -3.62 20.45
CA GLY A 9 5.72 -3.26 19.41
C GLY A 9 5.09 -2.61 18.18
N VAL A 10 3.93 -1.98 18.33
CA VAL A 10 3.19 -1.32 17.25
C VAL A 10 3.00 0.16 17.56
N GLU A 11 3.09 0.98 16.52
CA GLU A 11 2.69 2.38 16.55
C GLU A 11 1.42 2.52 15.71
N VAL A 12 0.41 3.23 16.23
CA VAL A 12 -0.80 3.57 15.47
C VAL A 12 -0.77 5.05 15.19
N ARG A 13 -0.82 5.40 13.91
CA ARG A 13 -0.91 6.78 13.45
C ARG A 13 -2.30 7.05 12.92
N ILE A 14 -2.86 8.19 13.31
CA ILE A 14 -4.13 8.68 12.79
C ILE A 14 -3.80 9.74 11.74
N ALA A 15 -4.04 9.40 10.47
CA ALA A 15 -3.85 10.31 9.34
C ALA A 15 -5.21 10.64 8.72
N ALA A 16 -5.62 11.91 8.80
CA ALA A 16 -6.89 12.36 8.23
C ALA A 16 -6.87 12.33 6.69
N MET A 17 -8.03 12.15 6.06
CA MET A 17 -8.16 12.28 4.61
C MET A 17 -8.03 13.76 4.20
N LYS A 18 -7.17 14.05 3.23
CA LYS A 18 -6.90 15.36 2.66
C LYS A 18 -6.77 15.27 1.13
N PRO A 19 -7.05 16.35 0.38
CA PRO A 19 -6.77 16.38 -1.05
C PRO A 19 -5.29 16.09 -1.33
N HIS A 20 -5.04 15.15 -2.23
CA HIS A 20 -3.70 14.77 -2.68
C HIS A 20 -3.40 15.34 -4.07
N ILE A 21 -2.11 15.56 -4.38
CA ILE A 21 -1.67 16.12 -5.67
C ILE A 21 -2.06 15.24 -6.88
N SER A 22 -2.37 13.97 -6.66
CA SER A 22 -2.88 13.05 -7.68
C SER A 22 -4.36 13.27 -8.04
N GLY A 23 -5.04 14.24 -7.43
CA GLY A 23 -6.45 14.54 -7.71
C GLY A 23 -7.47 13.66 -6.98
N VAL A 24 -7.05 12.95 -5.93
CA VAL A 24 -7.93 12.14 -5.05
C VAL A 24 -7.70 12.53 -3.60
N ASP A 25 -8.66 12.28 -2.72
CA ASP A 25 -8.40 12.38 -1.29
C ASP A 25 -7.55 11.19 -0.83
N TRP A 26 -6.57 11.46 0.02
CA TRP A 26 -5.65 10.48 0.60
C TRP A 26 -5.33 10.80 2.07
N TYR A 27 -4.74 9.85 2.80
CA TYR A 27 -4.17 10.07 4.12
C TYR A 27 -3.15 11.24 4.18
N ASP A 28 -3.16 11.98 5.28
CA ASP A 28 -2.16 13.02 5.55
C ASP A 28 -0.72 12.44 5.58
N THR A 29 0.05 12.73 4.53
CA THR A 29 1.40 12.18 4.32
C THR A 29 2.43 12.74 5.29
N THR A 30 2.13 13.84 6.00
CA THR A 30 2.99 14.36 7.07
C THR A 30 3.19 13.33 8.17
N GLN A 31 2.19 12.46 8.39
CA GLN A 31 2.23 11.37 9.37
C GLN A 31 3.12 10.21 8.95
N LEU A 32 3.67 10.21 7.73
CA LEU A 32 4.50 9.14 7.18
C LEU A 32 5.96 9.57 6.97
N SER A 33 6.29 10.83 7.29
CA SER A 33 7.53 11.50 6.88
C SER A 33 8.81 10.83 7.38
N ASP A 34 8.80 10.27 8.59
CA ASP A 34 9.91 9.59 9.24
C ASP A 34 10.05 8.10 8.86
N LEU A 35 9.04 7.52 8.20
CA LEU A 35 9.08 6.13 7.77
C LEU A 35 10.15 5.92 6.70
N LYS A 36 11.00 4.91 6.92
CA LYS A 36 12.10 4.50 6.05
C LYS A 36 12.37 3.01 6.25
N LYS A 37 12.96 2.37 5.24
CA LYS A 37 13.31 0.94 5.27
C LYS A 37 12.12 0.04 5.62
N ILE A 38 10.98 0.28 5.00
CA ILE A 38 9.79 -0.55 5.17
C ILE A 38 10.06 -1.92 4.55
N ASP A 39 10.11 -2.98 5.37
CA ASP A 39 10.33 -4.36 4.92
C ASP A 39 9.02 -5.07 4.52
N LEU A 40 7.88 -4.60 5.03
CA LEU A 40 6.55 -5.10 4.67
C LEU A 40 5.58 -3.93 4.56
N LEU A 41 4.94 -3.80 3.40
CA LEU A 41 3.90 -2.82 3.12
C LEU A 41 2.60 -3.55 2.78
N ILE A 42 1.51 -3.25 3.50
CA ILE A 42 0.17 -3.76 3.23
C ILE A 42 -0.73 -2.59 2.81
N ILE A 43 -1.43 -2.73 1.69
CA ILE A 43 -2.33 -1.71 1.14
C ILE A 43 -3.74 -2.29 1.04
N ASP A 44 -4.62 -1.81 1.92
CA ASP A 44 -6.06 -2.18 1.97
C ASP A 44 -6.97 -0.93 2.02
N GLY A 45 -6.41 0.27 1.84
CA GLY A 45 -7.17 1.50 1.94
C GLY A 45 -6.53 2.65 1.18
N PRO A 46 -7.27 3.74 0.97
CA PRO A 46 -8.70 3.92 1.29
C PRO A 46 -9.63 3.08 0.38
N PRO A 47 -10.95 3.00 0.65
CA PRO A 47 -11.86 2.17 -0.15
C PRO A 47 -11.87 2.55 -1.64
N GLY A 48 -11.42 1.63 -2.51
CA GLY A 48 -11.35 1.86 -3.96
C GLY A 48 -12.69 1.78 -4.70
N SER A 49 -13.76 1.28 -4.05
CA SER A 49 -15.08 1.06 -4.66
C SER A 49 -15.75 2.33 -5.20
N LYS A 50 -15.44 3.51 -4.63
CA LYS A 50 -15.98 4.80 -5.09
C LYS A 50 -15.08 5.50 -6.11
N ASN A 51 -13.78 5.20 -6.09
CA ASN A 51 -12.79 5.78 -6.98
C ASN A 51 -11.62 4.79 -7.14
N PRO A 52 -11.45 4.15 -8.31
CA PRO A 52 -10.37 3.19 -8.57
C PRO A 52 -8.97 3.77 -8.36
N GLU A 53 -8.82 5.09 -8.45
CA GLU A 53 -7.55 5.79 -8.27
C GLU A 53 -7.22 6.04 -6.78
N ALA A 54 -8.15 5.77 -5.87
CA ALA A 54 -8.04 6.13 -4.46
C ALA A 54 -6.88 5.46 -3.73
N ARG A 55 -6.33 4.35 -4.26
CA ARG A 55 -5.14 3.64 -3.73
C ARG A 55 -3.85 3.92 -4.52
N LYS A 56 -3.88 4.76 -5.57
CA LYS A 56 -2.68 5.01 -6.40
C LYS A 56 -1.55 5.80 -5.73
N PRO A 57 -1.81 6.87 -4.94
CA PRO A 57 -0.72 7.55 -4.22
C PRO A 57 0.14 6.69 -3.28
N ALA A 58 -0.29 5.49 -2.87
CA ALA A 58 0.54 4.60 -2.05
C ALA A 58 1.88 4.36 -2.72
N ARG A 59 1.89 4.26 -4.06
CA ARG A 59 3.12 4.14 -4.83
C ARG A 59 3.99 5.38 -4.72
N SER A 60 3.47 6.58 -5.01
CA SER A 60 4.29 7.80 -4.99
C SER A 60 4.84 8.10 -3.59
N GLU A 61 4.02 7.89 -2.57
CA GLU A 61 4.33 8.27 -1.19
C GLU A 61 5.25 7.26 -0.47
N LEU A 62 5.19 5.98 -0.84
CA LEU A 62 5.85 4.90 -0.08
C LEU A 62 6.97 4.19 -0.82
N ILE A 63 7.03 4.25 -2.17
CA ILE A 63 8.04 3.49 -2.94
C ILE A 63 9.48 3.81 -2.49
N ASN A 64 9.78 5.09 -2.25
CA ASN A 64 11.11 5.55 -1.84
C ASN A 64 11.40 5.27 -0.35
N ARG A 65 10.44 4.73 0.39
CA ARG A 65 10.56 4.37 1.82
C ARG A 65 10.77 2.88 2.01
N LEU A 66 10.61 2.08 0.95
CA LEU A 66 10.80 0.63 1.00
C LEU A 66 12.27 0.26 1.23
N SER A 67 12.49 -0.85 1.92
CA SER A 67 13.81 -1.49 1.91
C SER A 67 14.04 -2.21 0.58
N ALA A 68 15.29 -2.58 0.28
CA ALA A 68 15.62 -3.34 -0.92
C ALA A 68 15.02 -4.77 -0.93
N ARG A 69 14.54 -5.24 0.23
CA ARG A 69 13.94 -6.56 0.43
C ARG A 69 12.43 -6.49 0.73
N ALA A 70 11.81 -5.34 0.49
CA ALA A 70 10.44 -5.10 0.88
C ALA A 70 9.47 -6.08 0.20
N VAL A 71 8.51 -6.59 0.96
CA VAL A 71 7.34 -7.27 0.43
C VAL A 71 6.18 -6.29 0.43
N ILE A 72 5.47 -6.18 -0.70
CA ILE A 72 4.27 -5.36 -0.82
C ILE A 72 3.08 -6.29 -1.03
N VAL A 73 2.02 -6.10 -0.25
CA VAL A 73 0.77 -6.84 -0.34
C VAL A 73 -0.34 -5.84 -0.63
N ILE A 74 -1.13 -6.08 -1.68
CA ILE A 74 -2.25 -5.23 -2.08
C ILE A 74 -3.51 -6.08 -2.12
N ASP A 75 -4.50 -5.71 -1.30
CA ASP A 75 -5.81 -6.38 -1.26
C ASP A 75 -6.72 -5.91 -2.40
N ASP A 76 -7.80 -6.66 -2.67
CA ASP A 76 -8.84 -6.33 -3.67
C ASP A 76 -8.35 -6.22 -5.15
N VAL A 77 -7.27 -6.90 -5.54
CA VAL A 77 -6.67 -6.82 -6.89
C VAL A 77 -7.54 -7.36 -8.03
N ASN A 78 -8.69 -7.98 -7.75
CA ASN A 78 -9.68 -8.25 -8.80
C ASN A 78 -10.29 -6.94 -9.38
N ARG A 79 -10.13 -5.81 -8.68
CA ARG A 79 -10.48 -4.48 -9.20
C ARG A 79 -9.35 -3.91 -10.05
N GLN A 80 -9.73 -3.20 -11.11
CA GLN A 80 -8.80 -2.66 -12.08
C GLN A 80 -7.78 -1.68 -11.46
N GLY A 81 -8.22 -0.76 -10.58
CA GLY A 81 -7.33 0.24 -9.98
C GLY A 81 -6.22 -0.37 -9.13
N GLU A 82 -6.58 -1.36 -8.31
CA GLU A 82 -5.67 -2.13 -7.47
C GLU A 82 -4.72 -3.01 -8.29
N ARG A 83 -5.21 -3.58 -9.41
CA ARG A 83 -4.38 -4.32 -10.36
C ARG A 83 -3.34 -3.42 -11.02
N GLU A 84 -3.74 -2.27 -11.52
CA GLU A 84 -2.84 -1.28 -12.11
C GLU A 84 -1.81 -0.76 -11.09
N LEU A 85 -2.23 -0.58 -9.84
CA LEU A 85 -1.32 -0.23 -8.74
C LEU A 85 -0.25 -1.30 -8.51
N ALA A 86 -0.65 -2.58 -8.46
CA ALA A 86 0.28 -3.69 -8.28
C ALA A 86 1.31 -3.78 -9.41
N GLU A 87 0.85 -3.63 -10.66
CA GLU A 87 1.71 -3.60 -11.84
C GLU A 87 2.66 -2.40 -11.83
N ALA A 88 2.19 -1.23 -11.38
CA ALA A 88 3.00 -0.03 -11.26
C ALA A 88 4.10 -0.15 -10.17
N PHE A 89 3.82 -0.85 -9.06
CA PHE A 89 4.83 -1.19 -8.06
C PHE A 89 5.86 -2.17 -8.63
N ALA A 90 5.42 -3.25 -9.26
CA ALA A 90 6.29 -4.26 -9.85
C ALA A 90 7.23 -3.67 -10.92
N LYS A 91 6.70 -2.79 -11.78
CA LYS A 91 7.47 -2.06 -12.80
C LYS A 91 8.56 -1.17 -12.18
N ALA A 92 8.29 -0.56 -11.02
CA ALA A 92 9.24 0.28 -10.32
C ALA A 92 10.32 -0.52 -9.54
N LEU A 93 10.11 -1.82 -9.35
CA LEU A 93 10.98 -2.70 -8.56
C LEU A 93 11.49 -3.87 -9.42
N PRO A 94 12.50 -3.66 -10.30
CA PRO A 94 12.94 -4.67 -11.28
C PRO A 94 13.53 -5.95 -10.66
N ASN A 95 13.92 -5.90 -9.38
CA ASN A 95 14.42 -7.04 -8.61
C ASN A 95 13.31 -7.77 -7.83
N HIS A 96 12.05 -7.41 -8.03
CA HIS A 96 10.90 -8.06 -7.41
C HIS A 96 10.06 -8.79 -8.48
N VAL A 97 9.21 -9.70 -8.01
CA VAL A 97 8.25 -10.47 -8.81
C VAL A 97 6.85 -10.15 -8.31
N LEU A 98 5.92 -9.93 -9.24
CA LEU A 98 4.50 -9.82 -8.95
C LEU A 98 3.83 -11.20 -9.05
N THR A 99 3.20 -11.62 -7.96
CA THR A 99 2.34 -12.81 -7.89
C THR A 99 0.92 -12.38 -7.57
N ILE A 100 -0.07 -12.88 -8.32
CA ILE A 100 -1.49 -12.65 -8.07
C ILE A 100 -2.09 -13.94 -7.52
N TYR A 101 -2.68 -13.87 -6.33
CA TYR A 101 -3.41 -14.97 -5.71
C TYR A 101 -4.91 -14.83 -5.98
N PRO A 102 -5.56 -15.77 -6.68
CA PRO A 102 -6.93 -15.62 -7.16
C PRO A 102 -7.98 -16.15 -6.15
N HIS A 103 -7.95 -15.69 -4.89
CA HIS A 103 -9.07 -15.90 -3.97
C HIS A 103 -10.21 -14.89 -4.26
N GLU A 104 -11.30 -14.93 -3.48
CA GLU A 104 -12.56 -14.21 -3.75
C GLU A 104 -12.39 -12.76 -4.27
N LYS A 105 -11.52 -11.98 -3.64
CA LYS A 105 -11.22 -10.58 -4.02
C LYS A 105 -9.83 -10.36 -4.63
N GLY A 106 -9.02 -11.42 -4.64
CA GLY A 106 -7.64 -11.43 -5.10
C GLY A 106 -6.67 -10.72 -4.14
N THR A 107 -5.40 -11.14 -4.15
CA THR A 107 -4.29 -10.42 -3.49
C THR A 107 -3.07 -10.38 -4.40
N ALA A 108 -2.45 -9.21 -4.54
CA ALA A 108 -1.17 -9.07 -5.22
C ALA A 108 -0.05 -9.06 -4.19
N VAL A 109 0.99 -9.84 -4.44
CA VAL A 109 2.24 -9.83 -3.67
C VAL A 109 3.38 -9.46 -4.60
N ILE A 110 4.08 -8.38 -4.28
CA ILE A 110 5.32 -7.97 -4.93
C ILE A 110 6.46 -8.26 -3.95
N SER A 111 7.32 -9.24 -4.27
CA SER A 111 8.39 -9.70 -3.37
C SER A 111 9.73 -9.81 -4.10
N PRO A 112 10.87 -9.73 -3.41
CA PRO A 112 12.18 -9.95 -4.03
C PRO A 112 12.25 -11.28 -4.79
N LYS A 113 13.04 -11.31 -5.87
CA LYS A 113 13.41 -12.52 -6.61
C LYS A 113 14.22 -13.50 -5.75
#